data_AF-A0AAV2IQB0-F1
#
_entry.id   AF-A0AAV2IQB0-F1
#
_cell.length_a   1.000
_cell.length_b   1.000
_cell.length_c   1.000
_cell.angle_alpha   90.00
_cell.angle_beta   90.00
_cell.angle_gamma   90.00
#
_symmetry.space_group_name_H-M   'P 1'
#
loop_
_entity.id
_entity.type
_entity.pdbx_description
1 polymer ?
#
loop_
_entity_poly.entity_id
_entity_poly.type
_entity_poly.pdbx_seq_one_letter_code
_entity_poly.pdbx_strand_id
1 'polypeptide(L)'
;GWFGPLCKYQCHCKQNQCTRDGNCPHGCAKGWFGPQCQYEDIGQLSKSGSEVLFDGDEATCLETAEVQIEWNTSIPFTWMRLNFKNHGQFV
;
A
#
# COMPACT_ATOMS: atom_id res chain seq x y z
N GLY A 1 -1.99 -14.38 -11.86
CA GLY A 1 -3.24 -13.98 -12.49
C GLY A 1 -2.98 -12.75 -13.32
N TRP A 2 -3.73 -12.61 -14.40
CA TRP A 2 -3.86 -11.38 -15.18
C TRP A 2 -5.34 -11.15 -15.43
N PHE A 3 -5.77 -9.89 -15.53
CA PHE A 3 -7.19 -9.53 -15.63
C PHE A 3 -7.45 -8.45 -16.69
N GLY A 4 -8.74 -8.17 -16.91
CA GLY A 4 -9.23 -7.18 -17.87
C GLY A 4 -9.07 -7.59 -19.34
N PRO A 5 -9.38 -6.67 -20.28
CA PRO A 5 -9.32 -6.95 -21.71
C PRO A 5 -7.93 -7.42 -22.13
N LEU A 6 -7.87 -8.55 -22.85
CA LEU A 6 -6.63 -9.17 -23.33
C LEU A 6 -5.66 -9.59 -22.20
N CYS A 7 -6.12 -9.76 -20.96
CA CYS A 7 -5.28 -10.14 -19.83
C CYS A 7 -4.08 -9.22 -19.64
N LYS A 8 -4.23 -7.92 -19.91
CA LYS A 8 -3.11 -6.96 -19.93
C LYS A 8 -2.74 -6.40 -18.55
N TYR A 9 -3.58 -6.59 -17.54
CA TYR A 9 -3.34 -6.07 -16.20
C TYR A 9 -2.87 -7.18 -15.27
N GLN A 10 -1.72 -6.97 -14.63
CA GLN A 10 -1.17 -7.94 -13.70
C GLN A 10 -1.97 -7.93 -12.40
N CYS A 11 -2.22 -9.13 -11.87
CA CYS A 11 -2.90 -9.33 -10.61
C CYS A 11 -1.92 -9.25 -9.43
N HIS A 12 -2.26 -8.43 -8.44
CA HIS A 12 -1.43 -8.22 -7.24
C HIS A 12 -2.19 -8.59 -5.95
N CYS A 13 -3.17 -9.49 -6.05
CA CYS A 13 -3.91 -10.03 -4.92
C CYS A 13 -3.10 -11.09 -4.16
N LYS A 14 -3.48 -11.38 -2.91
CA LYS A 14 -2.96 -12.56 -2.20
C LYS A 14 -3.19 -13.82 -3.02
N GLN A 15 -2.18 -14.70 -3.02
CA GLN A 15 -2.20 -15.96 -3.76
C GLN A 15 -2.43 -15.79 -5.28
N ASN A 16 -2.28 -14.57 -5.80
CA ASN A 16 -2.47 -14.24 -7.21
C ASN A 16 -3.90 -14.54 -7.74
N GLN A 17 -4.90 -14.47 -6.84
CA GLN A 17 -6.32 -14.74 -7.09
C GLN A 17 -7.13 -13.43 -7.17
N CYS A 18 -7.36 -12.94 -8.38
CA CYS A 18 -8.27 -11.83 -8.68
C CYS A 18 -9.52 -12.33 -9.40
N THR A 19 -10.59 -11.57 -9.26
CA THR A 19 -11.77 -11.68 -10.12
C THR A 19 -11.45 -11.23 -11.55
N ARG A 20 -12.35 -11.49 -12.51
CA ARG A 20 -12.18 -11.04 -13.91
C ARG A 20 -12.00 -9.52 -14.04
N ASP A 21 -12.58 -8.77 -13.12
CA ASP A 21 -12.52 -7.30 -13.09
C ASP A 21 -11.31 -6.77 -12.31
N GLY A 22 -10.48 -7.66 -11.74
CA GLY A 22 -9.26 -7.30 -11.01
C GLY A 22 -9.40 -7.20 -9.49
N ASN A 23 -10.61 -7.33 -8.95
CA ASN A 23 -10.84 -7.24 -7.50
C ASN A 23 -10.17 -8.41 -6.75
N CYS A 24 -9.72 -8.14 -5.53
CA CYS A 24 -9.01 -9.09 -4.67
C CYS A 24 -9.87 -9.48 -3.44
N PRO A 25 -10.60 -10.61 -3.48
CA PRO A 25 -11.51 -11.02 -2.39
C PRO A 25 -10.79 -11.26 -1.06
N HIS A 26 -9.50 -11.61 -1.10
CA HIS A 26 -8.66 -11.89 0.06
C HIS A 26 -7.67 -10.75 0.37
N GLY A 27 -7.85 -9.60 -0.27
CA GLY A 27 -6.97 -8.44 -0.14
C GLY A 27 -5.68 -8.54 -0.96
N CYS A 28 -4.82 -7.55 -0.73
CA CYS A 28 -3.60 -7.34 -1.52
C CYS A 28 -2.43 -8.23 -1.08
N ALA A 29 -1.58 -8.58 -2.03
CA ALA A 29 -0.27 -9.11 -1.73
C ALA A 29 0.55 -8.09 -0.93
N LYS A 30 1.55 -8.56 -0.18
CA LYS A 30 2.47 -7.67 0.54
C LYS A 30 3.12 -6.70 -0.44
N GLY A 31 3.16 -5.41 -0.09
CA GLY A 31 3.70 -4.36 -0.93
C GLY A 31 2.73 -3.80 -1.97
N TRP A 32 1.44 -4.16 -1.91
CA TRP A 32 0.41 -3.67 -2.83
C TRP A 32 -0.79 -3.13 -2.06
N PHE A 33 -1.39 -2.06 -2.57
CA PHE A 33 -2.57 -1.44 -1.98
C PHE A 33 -3.48 -0.80 -3.05
N GLY A 34 -4.61 -0.26 -2.58
CA GLY A 34 -5.65 0.34 -3.41
C GLY A 34 -6.84 -0.60 -3.64
N PRO A 35 -7.95 -0.09 -4.19
CA PRO A 35 -9.19 -0.86 -4.36
C PRO A 35 -9.04 -2.20 -5.10
N GLN A 36 -8.09 -2.30 -6.01
CA GLN A 36 -7.79 -3.50 -6.80
C GLN A 36 -6.33 -3.93 -6.65
N CYS A 37 -5.66 -3.48 -5.58
CA CYS A 37 -4.24 -3.72 -5.33
C CYS A 37 -3.34 -3.24 -6.48
N GLN A 38 -3.73 -2.15 -7.13
CA GLN A 38 -3.07 -1.63 -8.34
C GLN A 38 -1.88 -0.71 -8.05
N TYR A 39 -1.67 -0.32 -6.79
CA TYR A 39 -0.59 0.57 -6.39
C TYR A 39 0.47 -0.19 -5.61
N GLU A 40 1.73 0.03 -6.00
CA GLU A 40 2.89 -0.54 -5.31
C GLU A 40 3.28 0.35 -4.13
N ASP A 41 3.48 -0.26 -2.97
CA ASP A 41 4.02 0.39 -1.77
C ASP A 41 5.54 0.49 -1.87
N ILE A 42 5.98 1.56 -2.54
CA ILE A 42 7.39 1.90 -2.70
C ILE A 42 8.06 2.33 -1.39
N GLY A 43 7.30 2.55 -0.31
CA GLY A 43 7.85 2.88 1.01
C GLY A 43 8.74 1.77 1.56
N GLN A 44 8.44 0.51 1.21
CA GLN A 44 9.28 -0.66 1.55
C GLN A 44 10.68 -0.63 0.93
N LEU A 45 10.88 0.20 -0.10
CA LEU A 45 12.18 0.40 -0.76
C LEU A 45 12.91 1.65 -0.25
N SER A 46 12.29 2.40 0.66
CA SER A 46 12.88 3.60 1.23
C SER A 46 14.02 3.24 2.19
N LYS A 47 14.90 4.22 2.45
CA LYS A 47 15.90 4.15 3.52
C LYS A 47 15.34 4.53 4.89
N SER A 48 14.01 4.64 5.03
CA SER A 48 13.42 5.09 6.29
C SER A 48 13.74 4.11 7.41
N GLY A 49 14.11 4.64 8.58
CA GLY A 49 14.41 3.84 9.77
C GLY A 49 13.18 3.27 10.47
N SER A 50 11.97 3.45 9.92
CA SER A 50 10.72 3.06 10.56
C SER A 50 9.92 2.11 9.67
N GLU A 51 10.22 0.81 9.79
CA GLU A 51 9.52 -0.27 9.04
C GLU A 51 8.00 -0.28 9.29
N VAL A 52 7.58 0.18 10.48
CA VAL A 52 6.17 0.25 10.88
C VAL A 52 5.32 1.17 10.00
N LEU A 53 5.92 2.09 9.26
CA LEU A 53 5.18 2.97 8.35
C LEU A 53 4.66 2.24 7.10
N PHE A 54 5.25 1.08 6.77
CA PHE A 54 5.00 0.35 5.52
C PHE A 54 4.74 -1.17 5.77
N ASP A 55 4.42 -1.55 7.00
CA ASP A 55 4.17 -2.95 7.37
C ASP A 55 2.79 -3.47 6.92
N GLY A 56 1.90 -2.54 6.53
CA GLY A 56 0.55 -2.84 6.06
C GLY A 56 -0.44 -3.17 7.19
N ASP A 57 -0.08 -2.90 8.45
CA ASP A 57 -0.95 -3.03 9.61
C ASP A 57 -1.40 -1.65 10.08
N GLU A 58 -2.72 -1.43 10.14
CA GLU A 58 -3.28 -0.13 10.56
C GLU A 58 -3.30 0.04 12.08
N ALA A 59 -3.06 -1.04 12.84
CA ALA A 59 -2.99 -1.01 14.29
C ALA A 59 -1.61 -0.56 14.80
N THR A 60 -0.54 -0.89 14.05
CA THR A 60 0.81 -0.42 14.32
C THR A 60 0.95 1.01 13.78
N CYS A 61 1.46 1.92 14.62
CA CYS A 61 1.51 3.35 14.27
C CYS A 61 2.72 3.99 14.95
N LEU A 62 3.39 4.88 14.22
CA LEU A 62 4.49 5.66 14.77
C LEU A 62 3.95 6.89 15.49
N GLU A 63 4.20 7.00 16.79
CA GLU A 63 3.83 8.18 17.58
C GLU A 63 4.87 9.30 17.34
N THR A 64 4.68 10.05 16.25
CA THR A 64 5.56 11.18 15.87
C THR A 64 4.76 12.33 15.26
N ALA A 65 5.32 13.54 15.33
CA ALA A 65 4.79 14.72 14.64
C ALA A 65 5.31 14.85 13.20
N GLU A 66 6.44 14.22 12.89
CA GLU A 66 7.09 14.30 11.57
C GLU A 66 7.60 12.92 11.14
N VAL A 67 7.46 12.65 9.84
CA VAL A 67 7.96 11.44 9.18
C VAL A 67 8.79 11.88 7.98
N GLN A 68 10.04 11.42 7.93
CA GLN A 68 10.94 11.63 6.80
C GLN A 68 11.13 10.30 6.06
N ILE A 69 10.88 10.33 4.75
CA ILE A 69 11.02 9.17 3.87
C ILE A 69 11.94 9.56 2.73
N GLU A 70 13.04 8.82 2.58
CA GLU A 70 14.05 9.08 1.56
C GLU A 70 14.24 7.85 0.68
N TRP A 71 14.39 8.10 -0.62
CA TRP A 71 14.72 7.08 -1.62
C TRP A 71 16.04 7.43 -2.30
N ASN A 72 16.80 6.39 -2.68
CA ASN A 72 18.07 6.57 -3.40
C ASN A 72 17.91 7.06 -4.84
N THR A 73 16.71 6.91 -5.38
CA THR A 73 16.38 7.21 -6.76
C THR A 73 15.10 8.02 -6.80
N SER A 74 14.93 8.81 -7.86
CA SER A 74 13.67 9.50 -8.11
C SER A 74 12.62 8.47 -8.51
N ILE A 75 11.54 8.38 -7.75
CA ILE A 75 10.43 7.45 -8.02
C ILE A 75 9.18 8.26 -8.38
N PRO A 76 8.61 8.09 -9.59
CA PRO A 76 7.31 8.66 -9.91
C PRO A 76 6.23 7.88 -9.16
N PHE A 77 5.64 8.49 -8.13
CA PHE A 77 4.46 7.93 -7.47
C PHE A 77 3.21 8.71 -7.87
N THR A 78 2.08 8.01 -7.92
CA THR A 78 0.79 8.58 -8.34
C THR A 78 -0.20 8.68 -7.18
N TRP A 79 0.03 7.93 -6.11
CA TRP A 79 -0.86 7.85 -4.95
C TRP A 79 -0.06 7.79 -3.66
N MET A 80 -0.61 8.38 -2.61
CA MET A 80 -0.10 8.31 -1.25
C MET A 80 -1.26 8.04 -0.31
N ARG A 81 -1.09 7.11 0.62
CA ARG A 81 -2.06 6.78 1.67
C ARG A 81 -1.43 7.09 3.02
N LEU A 82 -2.11 7.89 3.83
CA LEU A 82 -1.74 8.18 5.21
C LEU A 82 -2.89 7.75 6.12
N ASN A 83 -2.58 7.01 7.19
CA ASN A 83 -3.55 6.65 8.22
C ASN A 83 -3.16 7.38 9.51
N PHE A 84 -4.12 8.08 10.12
CA PHE A 84 -3.92 8.81 11.37
C PHE A 84 -4.83 8.21 12.45
N LYS A 85 -4.28 7.95 13.63
CA LYS A 85 -5.10 7.62 14.80
C LYS A 85 -5.79 8.90 15.28
N ASN A 86 -7.12 8.90 15.25
CA ASN A 86 -7.89 9.98 15.84
C ASN A 86 -7.91 9.79 17.36
N HIS A 87 -7.29 10.69 18.11
CA HIS A 87 -7.31 10.72 19.58
C HIS A 87 -8.55 11.46 20.14
N GLY A 88 -9.67 11.44 19.41
CA GLY A 88 -10.85 12.27 19.65
C GLY A 88 -11.13 12.61 21.11
N GLN A 89 -10.86 13.86 21.49
CA GLN A 89 -11.64 14.60 22.48
C GLN A 89 -12.53 15.56 21.69
N PHE A 90 -13.66 15.06 21.19
CA PHE A 90 -14.79 15.92 20.87
C PHE A 90 -15.68 15.88 22.12
N VAL A 91 -15.58 16.93 22.94
CA VAL A 91 -16.48 17.21 24.06
C VAL A 91 -17.76 17.84 23.50
#